data_AF-A0A523XR22-F1
#
_entry.id   AF-A0A523XR22-F1
#
_cell.length_a   1.000
_cell.length_b   1.000
_cell.length_c   1.000
_cell.angle_alpha   90.00
_cell.angle_beta   90.00
_cell.angle_gamma   90.00
#
_symmetry.space_group_name_H-M   'P 1'
#
loop_
_entity.id
_entity.type
_entity.pdbx_description
1 polymer ?
#
loop_
_entity_poly.entity_id
_entity_poly.type
_entity_poly.pdbx_seq_one_letter_code
_entity_poly.pdbx_strand_id
1 'polypeptide(L)'
;MASLRVRIHRIVSWSLVVSFFATIITGYGQTQNWFKNQYVVSKLHRIFEWFFIVLLLYHLVYTFWKVRIKTSKLITKVREGRGSTVNTLRLIQKISSWFTLVLVVLLILAGLNGYVWFAKIFGTIIPFEWHRKLDMLMNISIFIHIAIGLKFLLIRKRIRKRIVDYSLVIITIFLIGGAIYLQVPKNSAPPPTSEGNVSILIGDETFKFNPENVTTIRPDIFVDGHFSMFDILVHLDEGEFIDLQYHFDSSMNTHVIDLLNLETNWWYQVFYSGGWPERNVYRMDHYAWKEDTNFKLYKENDEFFDNIYSIFHEEVSRKANNGGAVIIPTVIIRGNTFNVEFTNVLVTPHNIRNDTFQLGIITAVDVIMSLGDQGNISYFLKWYDSIGDADVVRSYWVNGINDDIAHGTCGWVYESGAWLYQRFAGNHIHIPQDFRPINSPVYYETFWICL
;
A
#
# COMPACT_ATOMS: atom_id res chain seq x y z
N MET A 1 -14.36 -20.89 -46.86
CA MET A 1 -13.78 -19.79 -46.04
C MET A 1 -14.63 -19.59 -44.79
N ALA A 2 -14.02 -19.30 -43.63
CA ALA A 2 -14.80 -18.92 -42.45
C ALA A 2 -15.56 -17.60 -42.73
N SER A 3 -16.82 -17.52 -42.28
CA SER A 3 -17.62 -16.29 -42.44
C SER A 3 -16.94 -15.11 -41.74
N LEU A 4 -17.17 -13.89 -42.23
CA LEU A 4 -16.62 -12.67 -41.64
C LEU A 4 -16.88 -12.60 -40.11
N ARG A 5 -18.08 -12.99 -39.69
CA ARG A 5 -18.47 -13.05 -38.27
C ARG A 5 -17.58 -13.98 -37.43
N VAL A 6 -17.24 -15.17 -37.97
CA VAL A 6 -16.34 -16.11 -37.29
C VAL A 6 -14.91 -15.56 -37.22
N ARG A 7 -14.45 -14.83 -38.25
CA ARG A 7 -13.16 -14.16 -38.24
C ARG A 7 -13.11 -13.06 -37.17
N ILE A 8 -14.12 -12.19 -37.12
CA ILE A 8 -14.24 -11.12 -36.11
C ILE A 8 -14.24 -11.71 -34.70
N HIS A 9 -15.08 -12.73 -34.46
CA HIS A 9 -15.12 -13.37 -33.14
C HIS A 9 -13.76 -13.95 -32.72
N ARG A 10 -13.03 -14.56 -33.66
CA ARG A 10 -11.68 -15.07 -33.39
C ARG A 10 -10.69 -13.96 -33.05
N ILE A 11 -10.75 -12.83 -33.75
CA ILE A 11 -9.93 -11.65 -33.46
C ILE A 11 -10.24 -11.16 -32.03
N VAL A 12 -11.52 -10.99 -31.70
CA VAL A 12 -11.94 -10.57 -30.35
C VAL A 12 -11.47 -11.53 -29.27
N SER A 13 -11.56 -12.85 -29.50
CA SER A 13 -11.04 -13.83 -28.54
C SER A 13 -9.53 -13.71 -28.32
N TRP A 14 -8.75 -13.41 -29.36
CA TRP A 14 -7.31 -13.17 -29.20
C TRP A 14 -7.01 -11.84 -28.51
N SER A 15 -7.74 -10.78 -28.84
CA SER A 15 -7.64 -9.50 -28.14
C SER A 15 -7.95 -9.63 -26.65
N LEU A 16 -8.93 -10.47 -26.29
CA LEU A 16 -9.27 -10.76 -24.89
C LEU A 16 -8.10 -11.42 -24.15
N VAL A 17 -7.41 -12.36 -24.79
CA VAL A 17 -6.19 -12.99 -24.22
C VAL A 17 -5.07 -11.96 -24.01
N VAL A 18 -4.83 -11.09 -24.98
CA VAL A 18 -3.80 -10.04 -24.85
C VAL A 18 -4.14 -9.07 -23.73
N SER A 19 -5.40 -8.59 -23.69
CA SER A 19 -5.88 -7.67 -22.65
C SER A 19 -5.81 -8.30 -21.26
N PHE A 20 -6.12 -9.60 -21.16
CA PHE A 20 -6.02 -10.36 -19.92
C PHE A 20 -4.59 -10.37 -19.37
N PHE A 21 -3.59 -10.73 -20.19
CA PHE A 21 -2.20 -10.70 -19.75
C PHE A 21 -1.71 -9.29 -19.42
N ALA A 22 -2.13 -8.27 -20.18
CA ALA A 22 -1.82 -6.88 -19.86
C ALA A 22 -2.41 -6.47 -18.49
N THR A 23 -3.63 -6.90 -18.19
CA THR A 23 -4.29 -6.66 -16.89
C THR A 23 -3.54 -7.34 -15.75
N ILE A 24 -3.14 -8.61 -15.90
CA ILE A 24 -2.31 -9.33 -14.91
C ILE A 24 -0.98 -8.61 -14.68
N ILE A 25 -0.25 -8.31 -15.76
CA ILE A 25 1.09 -7.72 -15.66
C ILE A 25 1.02 -6.37 -14.95
N THR A 26 0.01 -5.55 -15.28
CA THR A 26 -0.19 -4.26 -14.63
C THR A 26 -0.64 -4.43 -13.18
N GLY A 27 -1.60 -5.31 -12.87
CA GLY A 27 -2.11 -5.50 -11.51
C GLY A 27 -1.07 -6.10 -10.55
N TYR A 28 -0.37 -7.16 -10.97
CA TYR A 28 0.74 -7.70 -10.18
C TYR A 28 1.94 -6.76 -10.16
N GLY A 29 2.20 -6.04 -11.25
CA GLY A 29 3.28 -5.05 -11.27
C GLY A 29 3.07 -3.89 -10.30
N GLN A 30 1.81 -3.55 -10.02
CA GLN A 30 1.47 -2.64 -8.92
C GLN A 30 1.78 -3.27 -7.57
N THR A 31 1.15 -4.42 -7.28
CA THR A 31 1.27 -5.11 -5.99
C THR A 31 2.72 -5.50 -5.64
N GLN A 32 3.55 -5.77 -6.64
CA GLN A 32 4.93 -6.23 -6.48
C GLN A 32 5.96 -5.14 -6.76
N ASN A 33 5.53 -3.88 -6.90
CA ASN A 33 6.38 -2.74 -7.17
C ASN A 33 7.35 -2.91 -8.36
N TRP A 34 6.92 -3.58 -9.44
CA TRP A 34 7.77 -3.84 -10.62
C TRP A 34 8.15 -2.59 -11.41
N PHE A 35 7.39 -1.51 -11.23
CA PHE A 35 7.52 -0.30 -12.01
C PHE A 35 7.79 0.89 -11.09
N LYS A 36 8.69 1.79 -11.51
CA LYS A 36 9.00 3.01 -10.73
C LYS A 36 7.82 3.98 -10.61
N ASN A 37 6.96 4.02 -11.63
CA ASN A 37 5.83 4.95 -11.69
C ASN A 37 4.51 4.21 -11.48
N GLN A 38 4.16 3.98 -10.21
CA GLN A 38 2.97 3.23 -9.83
C GLN A 38 1.67 3.88 -10.31
N TYR A 39 1.63 5.21 -10.35
CA TYR A 39 0.47 5.95 -10.83
C TYR A 39 0.14 5.65 -12.30
N VAL A 40 1.15 5.63 -13.18
CA VAL A 40 0.96 5.32 -14.59
C VAL A 40 0.49 3.88 -14.77
N VAL A 41 1.06 2.94 -14.02
CA VAL A 41 0.66 1.52 -14.10
C VAL A 41 -0.77 1.32 -13.61
N SER A 42 -1.18 2.00 -12.53
CA SER A 42 -2.57 2.00 -12.05
C SER A 42 -3.56 2.48 -13.11
N LYS A 43 -3.22 3.58 -13.81
CA LYS A 43 -4.05 4.06 -14.93
C LYS A 43 -4.13 3.04 -16.06
N LEU A 44 -2.99 2.46 -16.45
CA LEU A 44 -2.95 1.45 -17.51
C LEU A 44 -3.74 0.20 -17.13
N HIS A 45 -3.65 -0.24 -15.87
CA HIS A 45 -4.45 -1.35 -15.35
C HIS A 45 -5.93 -1.10 -15.57
N ARG A 46 -6.45 0.04 -15.09
CA ARG A 46 -7.87 0.42 -15.27
C ARG A 46 -8.29 0.49 -16.75
N ILE A 47 -7.42 0.98 -17.63
CA ILE A 47 -7.69 1.01 -19.08
C ILE A 47 -7.82 -0.42 -19.64
N PHE A 48 -6.89 -1.31 -19.29
CA PHE A 48 -6.93 -2.70 -19.75
C PHE A 48 -8.10 -3.49 -19.16
N GLU A 49 -8.50 -3.21 -17.92
CA GLU A 49 -9.69 -3.79 -17.30
C GLU A 49 -10.95 -3.42 -18.08
N TRP A 50 -11.19 -2.13 -18.36
CA TRP A 50 -12.36 -1.70 -19.13
C TRP A 50 -12.38 -2.31 -20.54
N PHE A 51 -11.22 -2.34 -21.20
CA PHE A 51 -11.09 -2.96 -22.51
C PHE A 51 -11.41 -4.46 -22.45
N PHE A 52 -10.89 -5.17 -21.43
CA PHE A 52 -11.16 -6.58 -21.19
C PHE A 52 -12.66 -6.83 -20.94
N ILE A 53 -13.32 -6.04 -20.11
CA ILE A 53 -14.76 -6.15 -19.79
C ILE A 53 -15.61 -6.04 -21.07
N VAL A 54 -15.33 -5.05 -21.92
CA VAL A 54 -16.06 -4.85 -23.18
C VAL A 54 -15.88 -6.04 -24.13
N LEU A 55 -14.64 -6.51 -24.30
CA LEU A 55 -14.35 -7.67 -25.14
C LEU A 55 -15.00 -8.95 -24.61
N LEU A 56 -15.01 -9.14 -23.29
CA LEU A 56 -15.65 -10.27 -22.64
C LEU A 56 -17.16 -10.25 -22.85
N LEU A 57 -17.83 -9.12 -22.64
CA LEU A 57 -19.27 -8.98 -22.87
C LEU A 57 -19.64 -9.33 -24.31
N TYR A 58 -18.89 -8.81 -25.29
CA TYR A 58 -19.09 -9.19 -26.69
C TYR A 58 -18.91 -10.70 -26.90
N HIS A 59 -17.84 -11.28 -26.36
CA HIS A 59 -17.54 -12.70 -26.49
C HIS A 59 -18.64 -13.58 -25.89
N LEU A 60 -19.20 -13.20 -24.74
CA LEU A 60 -20.30 -13.89 -24.08
C LEU A 60 -21.56 -13.83 -24.90
N VAL A 61 -22.00 -12.63 -25.31
CA VAL A 61 -23.21 -12.45 -26.12
C VAL A 61 -23.12 -13.27 -27.41
N TYR A 62 -21.99 -13.21 -28.11
CA TYR A 62 -21.78 -13.99 -29.33
C TYR A 62 -21.84 -15.50 -29.05
N THR A 63 -21.16 -15.97 -28.01
CA THR A 63 -21.09 -17.40 -27.66
C THR A 63 -22.46 -17.95 -27.26
N PHE A 64 -23.19 -17.26 -26.38
CA PHE A 64 -24.52 -17.69 -25.95
C PHE A 64 -25.53 -17.69 -27.10
N TRP A 65 -25.52 -16.64 -27.92
CA TRP A 65 -26.54 -16.50 -28.94
C TRP A 65 -26.30 -17.41 -30.16
N LYS A 66 -25.04 -17.58 -30.58
CA LYS A 66 -24.71 -18.30 -31.83
C LYS A 66 -24.26 -19.74 -31.63
N VAL A 67 -23.62 -20.09 -30.52
CA VAL A 67 -22.93 -21.39 -30.42
C VAL A 67 -23.82 -22.48 -29.81
N ARG A 68 -25.02 -22.16 -29.28
CA ARG A 68 -26.04 -23.08 -28.72
C ARG A 68 -25.48 -24.46 -28.31
N ILE A 69 -24.78 -24.50 -27.19
CA ILE A 69 -24.03 -25.69 -26.79
C ILE A 69 -24.97 -26.71 -26.11
N LYS A 70 -25.17 -27.88 -26.73
CA LYS A 70 -25.99 -28.99 -26.18
C LYS A 70 -25.24 -29.74 -25.06
N THR A 71 -25.16 -29.18 -23.85
CA THR A 71 -24.44 -29.76 -22.69
C THR A 71 -24.92 -31.15 -22.32
N SER A 72 -26.24 -31.35 -22.33
CA SER A 72 -26.87 -32.63 -21.94
C SER A 72 -26.33 -33.79 -22.77
N LYS A 73 -26.23 -33.64 -24.09
CA LYS A 73 -25.67 -34.66 -24.99
C LYS A 73 -24.21 -34.99 -24.68
N LEU A 74 -23.42 -34.03 -24.21
CA LEU A 74 -22.02 -34.26 -23.86
C LEU A 74 -21.91 -35.07 -22.56
N ILE A 75 -22.72 -34.73 -21.55
CA ILE A 75 -22.78 -35.46 -20.28
C ILE A 75 -23.20 -36.91 -20.51
N THR A 76 -24.25 -37.13 -21.31
CA THR A 76 -24.70 -38.48 -21.68
C THR A 76 -23.59 -39.30 -22.34
N LYS A 77 -22.85 -38.71 -23.29
CA LYS A 77 -21.73 -39.38 -23.97
C LYS A 77 -20.58 -39.74 -23.03
N VAL A 78 -20.28 -38.89 -22.04
CA VAL A 78 -19.26 -39.17 -21.02
C VAL A 78 -19.73 -40.30 -20.11
N ARG A 79 -20.99 -40.26 -19.65
CA ARG A 79 -21.61 -41.30 -18.80
C ARG A 79 -21.66 -42.67 -19.49
N GLU A 80 -21.90 -42.69 -20.80
CA GLU A 80 -21.93 -43.92 -21.62
C GLU A 80 -20.52 -44.46 -21.97
N GLY A 81 -19.44 -43.78 -21.59
CA GLY A 81 -18.06 -44.21 -21.91
C GLY A 81 -17.66 -44.10 -23.39
N ARG A 82 -18.55 -43.64 -24.28
CA ARG A 82 -18.27 -43.52 -25.72
C ARG A 82 -17.29 -42.38 -26.01
N GLY A 83 -16.10 -42.71 -26.54
CA GLY A 83 -15.06 -41.72 -26.86
C GLY A 83 -14.61 -40.93 -25.63
N SER A 84 -14.51 -41.62 -24.48
CA SER A 84 -14.44 -41.06 -23.13
C SER A 84 -13.42 -39.93 -23.01
N THR A 85 -12.17 -40.11 -23.44
CA THR A 85 -11.12 -39.10 -23.21
C THR A 85 -11.43 -37.75 -23.88
N VAL A 86 -11.88 -37.74 -25.14
CA VAL A 86 -12.15 -36.49 -25.88
C VAL A 86 -13.40 -35.81 -25.34
N ASN A 87 -14.45 -36.59 -25.04
CA ASN A 87 -15.69 -36.04 -24.50
C ASN A 87 -15.49 -35.54 -23.06
N THR A 88 -14.70 -36.23 -22.24
CA THR A 88 -14.29 -35.78 -20.90
C THR A 88 -13.50 -34.48 -20.98
N LEU A 89 -12.50 -34.37 -21.84
CA LEU A 89 -11.75 -33.11 -22.01
C LEU A 89 -12.64 -31.95 -22.44
N ARG A 90 -13.62 -32.19 -23.33
CA ARG A 90 -14.60 -31.16 -23.73
C ARG A 90 -15.50 -30.75 -22.57
N LEU A 91 -15.89 -31.70 -21.72
CA LEU A 91 -16.70 -31.43 -20.54
C LEU A 91 -15.89 -30.59 -19.53
N ILE A 92 -14.65 -30.97 -19.25
CA ILE A 92 -13.76 -30.22 -18.34
C ILE A 92 -13.51 -28.82 -18.90
N GLN A 93 -13.18 -28.67 -20.18
CA GLN A 93 -13.00 -27.34 -20.80
C GLN A 93 -14.25 -26.47 -20.64
N LYS A 94 -15.44 -27.06 -20.74
CA LYS A 94 -16.70 -26.33 -20.58
C LYS A 94 -16.95 -25.93 -19.12
N ILE A 95 -16.70 -26.83 -18.18
CA ILE A 95 -16.80 -26.53 -16.74
C ILE A 95 -15.82 -25.42 -16.38
N SER A 96 -14.55 -25.51 -16.80
CA SER A 96 -13.56 -24.47 -16.55
C SER A 96 -13.93 -23.13 -17.20
N SER A 97 -14.55 -23.14 -18.39
CA SER A 97 -15.04 -21.91 -19.03
C SER A 97 -16.09 -21.20 -18.17
N TRP A 98 -17.06 -21.95 -17.64
CA TRP A 98 -18.11 -21.40 -16.78
C TRP A 98 -17.55 -20.93 -15.44
N PHE A 99 -16.65 -21.71 -14.85
CA PHE A 99 -15.99 -21.35 -13.61
C PHE A 99 -15.15 -20.07 -13.77
N THR A 100 -14.32 -19.98 -14.82
CA THR A 100 -13.60 -18.75 -15.19
C THR A 100 -14.55 -17.58 -15.35
N LEU A 101 -15.68 -17.76 -16.04
CA LEU A 101 -16.65 -16.67 -16.23
C LEU A 101 -17.19 -16.16 -14.89
N VAL A 102 -17.60 -17.05 -14.00
CA VAL A 102 -18.09 -16.66 -12.67
C VAL A 102 -17.01 -15.91 -11.90
N LEU A 103 -15.78 -16.43 -11.88
CA LEU A 103 -14.66 -15.78 -11.20
C LEU A 103 -14.34 -14.41 -11.78
N VAL A 104 -14.35 -14.26 -13.11
CA VAL A 104 -14.15 -12.98 -13.78
C VAL A 104 -15.23 -11.97 -13.41
N VAL A 105 -16.50 -12.38 -13.36
CA VAL A 105 -17.60 -11.49 -12.94
C VAL A 105 -17.40 -11.04 -11.49
N LEU A 106 -17.09 -11.97 -10.59
CA LEU A 106 -16.82 -11.64 -9.19
C LEU A 106 -15.59 -10.74 -9.04
N LEU A 107 -14.54 -10.98 -9.84
CA LEU A 107 -13.34 -10.16 -9.86
C LEU A 107 -13.62 -8.74 -10.33
N ILE A 108 -14.41 -8.58 -11.40
CA ILE A 108 -14.85 -7.27 -11.90
C ILE A 108 -15.66 -6.55 -10.81
N LEU A 109 -16.62 -7.23 -10.18
CA LEU A 109 -17.42 -6.63 -9.10
C LEU A 109 -16.55 -6.22 -7.91
N ALA A 110 -15.60 -7.06 -7.51
CA ALA A 110 -14.66 -6.73 -6.44
C ALA A 110 -13.76 -5.54 -6.83
N GLY A 111 -13.28 -5.48 -8.07
CA GLY A 111 -12.46 -4.40 -8.60
C GLY A 111 -13.22 -3.08 -8.75
N LEU A 112 -14.53 -3.14 -9.01
CA LEU A 112 -15.39 -1.96 -9.04
C LEU A 112 -15.45 -1.23 -7.69
N ASN A 113 -15.10 -1.88 -6.57
CA ASN A 113 -14.94 -1.16 -5.29
C ASN A 113 -13.75 -0.20 -5.26
N GLY A 114 -12.88 -0.19 -6.27
CA GLY A 114 -11.94 0.91 -6.47
C GLY A 114 -12.64 2.22 -6.87
N TYR A 115 -13.92 2.19 -7.27
CA TYR A 115 -14.70 3.37 -7.57
C TYR A 115 -15.61 3.74 -6.39
N VAL A 116 -15.50 4.99 -5.93
CA VAL A 116 -16.22 5.55 -4.77
C VAL A 116 -17.73 5.24 -4.80
N TRP A 117 -18.39 5.46 -5.94
CA TRP A 117 -19.83 5.27 -6.08
C TRP A 117 -20.27 3.82 -5.85
N PHE A 118 -19.43 2.85 -6.25
CA PHE A 118 -19.73 1.43 -6.11
C PHE A 118 -19.39 0.95 -4.71
N ALA A 119 -18.22 1.37 -4.18
CA ALA A 119 -17.79 1.03 -2.83
C ALA A 119 -18.78 1.49 -1.75
N LYS A 120 -19.41 2.67 -1.93
CA LYS A 120 -20.45 3.18 -1.03
C LYS A 120 -21.68 2.25 -0.94
N ILE A 121 -22.01 1.53 -2.01
CA ILE A 121 -23.20 0.67 -2.07
C ILE A 121 -22.86 -0.78 -1.73
N PHE A 122 -21.71 -1.27 -2.20
CA PHE A 122 -21.38 -2.70 -2.20
C PHE A 122 -20.11 -3.07 -1.41
N GLY A 123 -19.36 -2.09 -0.89
CA GLY A 123 -18.05 -2.32 -0.26
C GLY A 123 -18.08 -3.26 0.94
N THR A 124 -19.21 -3.34 1.66
CA THR A 124 -19.39 -4.28 2.78
C THR A 124 -19.75 -5.70 2.32
N ILE A 125 -20.38 -5.85 1.15
CA ILE A 125 -20.83 -7.14 0.61
C ILE A 125 -19.71 -7.80 -0.20
N ILE A 126 -19.00 -6.99 -1.00
CA ILE A 126 -17.93 -7.43 -1.87
C ILE A 126 -16.71 -6.57 -1.51
N PRO A 127 -15.90 -6.94 -0.52
CA PRO A 127 -14.74 -6.12 -0.16
C PRO A 127 -13.65 -6.23 -1.23
N PHE A 128 -12.86 -5.16 -1.41
CA PHE A 128 -11.78 -5.14 -2.40
C PHE A 128 -10.72 -6.23 -2.15
N GLU A 129 -10.51 -6.66 -0.90
CA GLU A 129 -9.61 -7.77 -0.56
C GLU A 129 -9.93 -9.07 -1.33
N TRP A 130 -11.20 -9.28 -1.69
CA TRP A 130 -11.60 -10.43 -2.49
C TRP A 130 -11.03 -10.37 -3.89
N HIS A 131 -10.78 -9.18 -4.45
CA HIS A 131 -10.22 -9.01 -5.78
C HIS A 131 -8.90 -9.77 -5.92
N ARG A 132 -7.97 -9.62 -4.97
CA ARG A 132 -6.69 -10.36 -4.96
C ARG A 132 -6.87 -11.88 -4.88
N LYS A 133 -7.77 -12.36 -4.01
CA LYS A 133 -8.03 -13.81 -3.84
C LYS A 133 -8.71 -14.41 -5.06
N LEU A 134 -9.64 -13.67 -5.68
CA LEU A 134 -10.38 -14.09 -6.88
C LEU A 134 -9.47 -14.10 -8.11
N ASP A 135 -8.55 -13.15 -8.23
CA ASP A 135 -7.59 -13.10 -9.32
C ASP A 135 -6.70 -14.37 -9.34
N MET A 136 -6.24 -14.83 -8.18
CA MET A 136 -5.53 -16.10 -8.05
C MET A 136 -6.33 -17.27 -8.63
N LEU A 137 -7.55 -17.44 -8.14
CA LEU A 137 -8.41 -18.55 -8.57
C LEU A 137 -8.72 -18.45 -10.06
N MET A 138 -8.92 -17.23 -10.57
CA MET A 138 -9.17 -16.97 -11.98
C MET A 138 -7.97 -17.38 -12.83
N ASN A 139 -6.75 -17.00 -12.45
CA ASN A 139 -5.52 -17.34 -13.17
C ASN A 139 -5.32 -18.85 -13.25
N ILE A 140 -5.50 -19.57 -12.13
CA ILE A 140 -5.45 -21.04 -12.09
C ILE A 140 -6.49 -21.63 -13.06
N SER A 141 -7.74 -21.15 -13.02
CA SER A 141 -8.80 -21.64 -13.91
C SER A 141 -8.48 -21.39 -15.39
N ILE A 142 -7.93 -20.21 -15.72
CA ILE A 142 -7.55 -19.86 -17.09
C ILE A 142 -6.40 -20.71 -17.58
N PHE A 143 -5.40 -21.00 -16.74
CA PHE A 143 -4.29 -21.88 -17.12
C PHE A 143 -4.77 -23.31 -17.39
N ILE A 144 -5.68 -23.83 -16.57
CA ILE A 144 -6.35 -25.12 -16.84
C ILE A 144 -7.09 -25.06 -18.18
N HIS A 145 -7.83 -23.98 -18.44
CA HIS A 145 -8.56 -23.80 -19.69
C HIS A 145 -7.63 -23.76 -20.92
N ILE A 146 -6.54 -22.99 -20.85
CA ILE A 146 -5.52 -22.88 -21.90
C ILE A 146 -4.85 -24.22 -22.14
N ALA A 147 -4.47 -24.93 -21.08
CA ALA A 147 -3.83 -26.24 -21.16
C ALA A 147 -4.71 -27.25 -21.93
N ILE A 148 -6.01 -27.32 -21.60
CA ILE A 148 -6.94 -28.21 -22.31
C ILE A 148 -7.12 -27.76 -23.77
N GLY A 149 -7.22 -26.46 -24.04
CA GLY A 149 -7.28 -25.90 -25.39
C GLY A 149 -6.05 -26.26 -26.24
N LEU A 150 -4.87 -26.13 -25.65
CA LEU A 150 -3.59 -26.52 -26.27
C LEU A 150 -3.55 -28.02 -26.54
N LYS A 151 -4.04 -28.86 -25.61
CA LYS A 151 -4.20 -30.31 -25.84
C LYS A 151 -4.99 -30.60 -27.12
N PHE A 152 -6.14 -29.95 -27.28
CA PHE A 152 -6.96 -30.12 -28.47
C PHE A 152 -6.28 -29.65 -29.74
N LEU A 153 -5.49 -28.58 -29.69
CA LEU A 153 -4.69 -28.11 -30.82
C LEU A 153 -3.64 -29.15 -31.21
N LEU A 154 -2.87 -29.67 -30.24
CA LEU A 154 -1.79 -30.62 -30.48
C LEU A 154 -2.33 -31.97 -30.97
N ILE A 155 -3.46 -32.43 -30.44
CA ILE A 155 -4.18 -33.62 -30.95
C ILE A 155 -4.57 -33.43 -32.43
N ARG A 156 -5.09 -32.25 -32.80
CA ARG A 156 -5.44 -31.96 -34.21
C ARG A 156 -4.22 -31.94 -35.13
N LYS A 157 -3.08 -31.45 -34.62
CA LYS A 157 -1.80 -31.47 -35.33
C LYS A 157 -1.13 -32.85 -35.35
N ARG A 158 -1.77 -33.90 -34.80
CA ARG A 158 -1.27 -35.28 -34.77
C ARG A 158 0.10 -35.43 -34.10
N ILE A 159 0.41 -34.58 -33.12
CA ILE A 159 1.62 -34.70 -32.31
C ILE A 159 1.49 -35.93 -31.40
N ARG A 160 2.61 -36.63 -31.14
CA ARG A 160 2.62 -37.86 -30.33
C ARG A 160 1.99 -37.60 -28.95
N LYS A 161 0.96 -38.39 -28.60
CA LYS A 161 0.16 -38.23 -27.38
C LYS A 161 1.00 -38.07 -26.11
N ARG A 162 2.05 -38.88 -25.94
CA ARG A 162 2.96 -38.79 -24.78
C ARG A 162 3.60 -37.41 -24.64
N ILE A 163 4.12 -36.85 -25.75
CA ILE A 163 4.75 -35.51 -25.75
C ILE A 163 3.74 -34.43 -25.40
N VAL A 164 2.50 -34.56 -25.88
CA VAL A 164 1.40 -33.64 -25.56
C VAL A 164 1.04 -33.70 -24.07
N ASP A 165 0.93 -34.91 -23.51
CA ASP A 165 0.56 -35.09 -22.10
C ASP A 165 1.66 -34.54 -21.17
N TYR A 166 2.94 -34.84 -21.43
CA TYR A 166 4.06 -34.32 -20.63
C TYR A 166 4.21 -32.79 -20.72
N SER A 167 4.18 -32.22 -21.93
CA SER A 167 4.35 -30.77 -22.09
C SER A 167 3.24 -29.99 -21.40
N LEU A 168 2.01 -30.50 -21.44
CA LEU A 168 0.86 -29.88 -20.79
C LEU A 168 0.95 -29.92 -19.28
N VAL A 169 1.41 -31.03 -18.69
CA VAL A 169 1.65 -31.12 -17.23
C VAL A 169 2.72 -30.12 -16.81
N ILE A 170 3.86 -30.09 -17.51
CA ILE A 170 4.98 -29.16 -17.19
C ILE A 170 4.53 -27.70 -17.30
N ILE A 171 3.86 -27.33 -18.40
CA ILE A 171 3.34 -25.97 -18.59
C ILE A 171 2.34 -25.60 -17.50
N THR A 172 1.43 -26.53 -17.14
CA THR A 172 0.43 -26.25 -16.09
C THR A 172 1.09 -26.07 -14.73
N ILE A 173 2.07 -26.90 -14.37
CA ILE A 173 2.84 -26.76 -13.12
C ILE A 173 3.59 -25.42 -13.10
N PHE A 174 4.24 -25.05 -14.21
CA PHE A 174 4.98 -23.79 -14.28
C PHE A 174 4.06 -22.57 -14.18
N LEU A 175 2.90 -22.61 -14.83
CA LEU A 175 1.92 -21.51 -14.77
C LEU A 175 1.27 -21.39 -13.37
N ILE A 176 0.93 -22.51 -12.73
CA ILE A 176 0.39 -22.51 -11.36
C ILE A 176 1.48 -22.07 -10.38
N GLY A 177 2.70 -22.60 -10.48
CA GLY A 177 3.83 -22.20 -9.66
C GLY A 177 4.17 -20.72 -9.84
N GLY A 178 4.11 -20.20 -11.07
CA GLY A 178 4.24 -18.78 -11.38
C GLY A 178 3.13 -17.94 -10.75
N ALA A 179 1.87 -18.36 -10.83
CA ALA A 179 0.76 -17.65 -10.17
C ALA A 179 0.94 -17.58 -8.65
N ILE A 180 1.28 -18.72 -8.03
CA ILE A 180 1.55 -18.79 -6.59
C ILE A 180 2.73 -17.89 -6.24
N TYR A 181 3.83 -17.95 -6.99
CA TYR A 181 5.00 -17.09 -6.79
C TYR A 181 4.67 -15.60 -6.86
N LEU A 182 3.75 -15.20 -7.75
CA LEU A 182 3.28 -13.81 -7.86
C LEU A 182 2.37 -13.36 -6.70
N GLN A 183 1.76 -14.31 -5.98
CA GLN A 183 0.84 -14.04 -4.87
C GLN A 183 1.50 -14.14 -3.51
N VAL A 184 2.59 -14.90 -3.40
CA VAL A 184 3.46 -14.79 -2.24
C VAL A 184 3.88 -13.33 -2.19
N PRO A 185 3.46 -12.56 -1.17
CA PRO A 185 3.96 -11.20 -0.98
C PRO A 185 5.48 -11.32 -1.00
N LYS A 186 6.16 -10.61 -1.91
CA LYS A 186 7.64 -10.66 -1.94
C LYS A 186 8.26 -10.13 -0.66
N ASN A 187 7.46 -9.45 0.15
CA ASN A 187 7.75 -9.05 1.49
C ASN A 187 6.67 -9.70 2.38
N SER A 188 6.89 -10.90 2.88
CA SER A 188 6.95 -10.91 4.33
C SER A 188 8.40 -10.56 4.57
N ALA A 189 8.67 -9.37 5.11
CA ALA A 189 9.91 -9.24 5.85
C ALA A 189 10.04 -10.51 6.71
N PRO A 190 11.20 -11.19 6.69
CA PRO A 190 11.37 -12.37 7.54
C PRO A 190 10.83 -12.00 8.91
N PRO A 191 9.99 -12.86 9.55
CA PRO A 191 9.41 -12.55 10.86
C PRO A 191 10.54 -12.00 11.70
N PRO A 192 10.41 -10.81 12.33
CA PRO A 192 11.53 -10.03 12.85
C PRO A 192 12.40 -10.97 13.66
N THR A 193 13.42 -11.51 13.00
CA THR A 193 14.38 -12.34 13.67
C THR A 193 15.20 -11.29 14.36
N SER A 194 15.20 -11.31 15.69
CA SER A 194 16.04 -10.51 16.58
C SER A 194 17.55 -10.57 16.25
N GLU A 195 17.93 -11.24 15.16
CA GLU A 195 19.27 -11.35 14.57
C GLU A 195 19.43 -10.55 13.26
N GLY A 196 18.40 -9.84 12.80
CA GLY A 196 18.39 -9.10 11.55
C GLY A 196 19.10 -7.75 11.66
N ASN A 197 20.32 -7.66 11.13
CA ASN A 197 20.99 -6.38 10.89
C ASN A 197 20.11 -5.48 10.01
N VAL A 198 19.47 -4.47 10.61
CA VAL A 198 18.74 -3.41 9.89
C VAL A 198 19.78 -2.49 9.27
N SER A 199 19.53 -2.02 8.04
CA SER A 199 20.47 -1.16 7.33
C SER A 199 19.98 0.26 7.16
N ILE A 200 20.87 1.23 7.35
CA ILE A 200 20.66 2.63 6.97
C ILE A 200 21.67 3.04 5.90
N LEU A 201 21.32 4.03 5.09
CA LEU A 201 22.19 4.56 4.03
C LEU A 201 22.67 5.96 4.43
N ILE A 202 23.98 6.18 4.56
CA ILE A 202 24.57 7.50 4.80
C ILE A 202 25.39 7.88 3.59
N GLY A 203 24.93 8.87 2.82
CA GLY A 203 25.50 9.13 1.50
C GLY A 203 25.34 7.93 0.58
N ASP A 204 26.45 7.29 0.21
CA ASP A 204 26.52 6.08 -0.62
C ASP A 204 26.88 4.82 0.19
N GLU A 205 27.11 4.94 1.50
CA GLU A 205 27.56 3.85 2.37
C GLU A 205 26.42 3.25 3.18
N THR A 206 26.38 1.91 3.27
CA THR A 206 25.36 1.18 4.01
C THR A 206 25.90 0.72 5.36
N PHE A 207 25.26 1.18 6.43
CA PHE A 207 25.58 0.82 7.80
C PHE A 207 24.54 -0.16 8.33
N LYS A 208 24.95 -1.05 9.23
CA LYS A 208 24.09 -2.06 9.85
C LYS A 208 24.05 -1.85 11.35
N PHE A 209 22.88 -2.02 11.95
CA PHE A 209 22.70 -1.96 13.40
C PHE A 209 21.68 -3.00 13.87
N ASN A 210 21.71 -3.29 15.17
CA ASN A 210 20.68 -4.08 15.84
C ASN A 210 19.77 -3.14 16.65
N PRO A 211 18.47 -3.03 16.32
CA PRO A 211 17.51 -2.21 17.07
C PRO A 211 17.50 -2.48 18.59
N GLU A 212 17.74 -3.72 19.03
CA GLU A 212 17.75 -4.08 20.46
C GLU A 212 18.90 -3.43 21.25
N ASN A 213 19.95 -2.97 20.55
CA ASN A 213 21.11 -2.34 21.16
C ASN A 213 21.03 -0.80 21.13
N VAL A 214 19.98 -0.23 20.52
CA VAL A 214 19.83 1.24 20.44
C VAL A 214 19.15 1.73 21.71
N THR A 215 19.80 2.69 22.38
CA THR A 215 19.23 3.38 23.54
C THR A 215 18.78 4.77 23.12
N THR A 216 17.62 5.22 23.61
CA THR A 216 17.13 6.57 23.27
C THR A 216 17.90 7.67 24.01
N ILE A 217 18.24 8.75 23.31
CA ILE A 217 18.71 10.00 23.91
C ILE A 217 17.56 11.00 24.17
N ARG A 218 16.31 10.59 23.91
CA ARG A 218 15.08 11.33 24.22
C ARG A 218 14.20 10.56 25.21
N PRO A 219 14.68 10.28 26.44
CA PRO A 219 13.88 9.60 27.46
C PRO A 219 12.67 10.43 27.93
N ASP A 220 12.62 11.72 27.57
CA ASP A 220 11.45 12.58 27.76
C ASP A 220 10.32 12.29 26.75
N ILE A 221 10.63 11.67 25.60
CA ILE A 221 9.66 11.30 24.56
C ILE A 221 9.38 9.80 24.55
N PHE A 222 10.40 8.96 24.56
CA PHE A 222 10.28 7.51 24.37
C PHE A 222 10.37 6.75 25.69
N VAL A 223 9.63 5.65 25.78
CA VAL A 223 9.78 4.66 26.87
C VAL A 223 10.95 3.72 26.59
N ASP A 224 11.40 2.99 27.61
CA ASP A 224 12.49 2.02 27.49
C ASP A 224 12.22 1.00 26.36
N GLY A 225 13.23 0.75 25.54
CA GLY A 225 13.14 -0.14 24.37
C GLY A 225 12.59 0.52 23.10
N HIS A 226 12.16 1.78 23.16
CA HIS A 226 11.77 2.58 22.01
C HIS A 226 12.75 3.74 21.80
N PHE A 227 12.94 4.12 20.53
CA PHE A 227 13.91 5.12 20.13
C PHE A 227 13.52 5.78 18.80
N SER A 228 14.19 6.87 18.48
CA SER A 228 14.03 7.70 17.29
C SER A 228 15.02 7.35 16.17
N MET A 229 14.80 7.86 14.97
CA MET A 229 15.77 7.72 13.87
C MET A 229 17.12 8.37 14.21
N PHE A 230 17.13 9.43 15.01
CA PHE A 230 18.37 10.08 15.44
C PHE A 230 19.19 9.20 16.37
N ASP A 231 18.54 8.45 17.27
CA ASP A 231 19.19 7.53 18.21
C ASP A 231 20.02 6.45 17.48
N ILE A 232 19.64 6.08 16.26
CA ILE A 232 20.40 5.15 15.40
C ILE A 232 21.76 5.74 15.04
N LEU A 233 21.84 7.05 14.77
CA LEU A 233 23.09 7.71 14.43
C LEU A 233 24.02 7.75 15.65
N VAL A 234 23.48 8.08 16.81
CA VAL A 234 24.23 8.05 18.08
C VAL A 234 24.78 6.66 18.35
N HIS A 235 23.95 5.63 18.17
CA HIS A 235 24.41 4.24 18.32
C HIS A 235 25.55 3.86 17.37
N LEU A 236 25.52 4.33 16.12
CA LEU A 236 26.59 4.07 15.16
C LEU A 236 27.87 4.83 15.50
N ASP A 237 27.77 6.04 16.05
CA ASP A 237 28.89 6.84 16.55
C ASP A 237 29.55 6.19 17.76
N GLU A 238 28.75 5.76 18.75
CA GLU A 238 29.23 5.01 19.91
C GLU A 238 29.95 3.70 19.53
N GLY A 239 29.53 3.09 18.42
CA GLY A 239 30.18 1.92 17.82
C GLY A 239 31.41 2.22 16.97
N GLU A 240 31.85 3.48 16.89
CA GLU A 240 32.96 3.99 16.07
C GLU A 240 32.77 3.70 14.56
N PHE A 241 31.53 3.55 14.08
CA PHE A 241 31.23 3.33 12.66
C PHE A 241 31.14 4.64 11.87
N ILE A 242 30.78 5.73 12.53
CA ILE A 242 30.72 7.10 12.01
C ILE A 242 31.33 8.05 13.04
N ASP A 243 31.66 9.28 12.64
CA ASP A 243 32.07 10.38 13.53
C ASP A 243 30.93 11.42 13.55
N LEU A 244 30.13 11.42 14.61
CA LEU A 244 28.97 12.29 14.78
C LEU A 244 29.21 13.34 15.87
N GLN A 245 29.20 14.61 15.49
CA GLN A 245 29.11 15.74 16.42
C GLN A 245 27.71 16.32 16.37
N TYR A 246 27.09 16.44 17.54
CA TYR A 246 25.72 16.91 17.67
C TYR A 246 25.49 17.59 19.01
N HIS A 247 24.43 18.37 19.10
CA HIS A 247 23.96 18.96 20.35
C HIS A 247 22.42 18.98 20.39
N PHE A 248 21.89 19.12 21.60
CA PHE A 248 20.46 19.40 21.79
C PHE A 248 20.20 20.90 21.81
N ASP A 249 19.39 21.41 20.88
CA ASP A 249 18.93 22.79 20.91
C ASP A 249 17.55 22.87 21.59
N SER A 250 17.55 23.33 22.84
CA SER A 250 16.32 23.52 23.62
C SER A 250 15.32 24.51 23.00
N SER A 251 15.78 25.47 22.19
CA SER A 251 14.92 26.45 21.54
C SER A 251 14.26 25.92 20.27
N MET A 252 14.74 24.79 19.74
CA MET A 252 14.08 24.02 18.67
C MET A 252 13.44 22.72 19.17
N ASN A 253 13.78 22.30 20.39
CA ASN A 253 13.42 21.03 21.01
C ASN A 253 13.80 19.83 20.11
N THR A 254 15.03 19.80 19.63
CA THR A 254 15.57 18.74 18.75
C THR A 254 17.07 18.63 18.92
N HIS A 255 17.60 17.44 18.65
CA HIS A 255 19.02 17.29 18.36
C HIS A 255 19.35 17.77 16.94
N VAL A 256 20.50 18.42 16.81
CA VAL A 256 21.04 19.00 15.57
C VAL A 256 22.36 18.32 15.25
N ILE A 257 22.54 17.89 14.00
CA ILE A 257 23.81 17.35 13.51
C ILE A 257 24.71 18.53 13.17
N ASP A 258 25.79 18.71 13.94
CA ASP A 258 26.80 19.73 13.67
C ASP A 258 27.76 19.23 12.58
N LEU A 259 28.31 18.03 12.77
CA LEU A 259 29.17 17.34 11.81
C LEU A 259 28.83 15.86 11.77
N LEU A 260 28.87 15.28 10.58
CA LEU A 260 28.91 13.84 10.37
C LEU A 260 30.03 13.53 9.37
N ASN A 261 31.02 12.78 9.84
CA ASN A 261 32.27 12.49 9.14
C ASN A 261 32.98 13.78 8.66
N LEU A 262 33.13 14.76 9.57
CA LEU A 262 33.74 16.07 9.33
C LEU A 262 33.01 16.98 8.32
N GLU A 263 31.77 16.65 7.95
CA GLU A 263 30.98 17.46 7.03
C GLU A 263 29.65 17.91 7.64
N THR A 264 29.16 19.10 7.24
CA THR A 264 27.93 19.73 7.75
C THR A 264 26.71 19.41 6.87
N ASN A 265 25.53 19.93 7.22
CA ASN A 265 24.34 19.97 6.36
C ASN A 265 23.76 18.60 6.00
N TRP A 266 23.82 17.67 6.95
CA TRP A 266 23.19 16.36 6.83
C TRP A 266 21.74 16.41 7.25
N TRP A 267 20.88 15.94 6.36
CA TRP A 267 19.46 15.76 6.60
C TRP A 267 19.02 14.35 6.23
N TYR A 268 17.75 14.03 6.44
CA TYR A 268 17.24 12.68 6.34
C TYR A 268 15.99 12.54 5.50
N GLN A 269 15.82 11.30 5.02
CA GLN A 269 14.64 10.81 4.35
C GLN A 269 14.30 9.46 4.97
N VAL A 270 13.10 9.38 5.52
CA VAL A 270 12.61 8.19 6.22
C VAL A 270 11.17 7.92 5.82
N PHE A 271 10.83 6.66 5.61
CA PHE A 271 9.46 6.21 5.37
C PHE A 271 9.31 4.72 5.77
N TYR A 272 8.16 4.36 6.35
CA TYR A 272 7.89 2.96 6.72
C TYR A 272 7.66 2.08 5.47
N SER A 273 7.60 0.76 5.68
CA SER A 273 7.35 -0.24 4.61
C SER A 273 6.15 0.14 3.72
N GLY A 274 6.29 0.07 2.40
CA GLY A 274 5.22 0.45 1.46
C GLY A 274 5.01 1.96 1.30
N GLY A 275 5.70 2.81 2.08
CA GLY A 275 5.82 4.24 1.81
C GLY A 275 6.78 4.55 0.67
N TRP A 276 6.96 5.83 0.36
CA TRP A 276 7.89 6.29 -0.67
C TRP A 276 8.87 7.36 -0.16
N PRO A 277 10.00 7.57 -0.85
CA PRO A 277 10.93 8.65 -0.58
C PRO A 277 10.27 10.03 -0.50
N GLU A 278 10.35 10.66 0.66
CA GLU A 278 9.83 12.01 0.92
C GLU A 278 10.93 12.93 1.46
N ARG A 279 10.77 14.24 1.22
CA ARG A 279 11.66 15.27 1.78
C ARG A 279 11.08 15.69 3.14
N ASN A 280 11.35 14.90 4.16
CA ASN A 280 10.76 15.08 5.48
C ASN A 280 11.23 16.40 6.10
N VAL A 281 10.34 17.23 6.64
CA VAL A 281 10.72 18.44 7.42
C VAL A 281 10.41 18.29 8.90
N TYR A 282 10.42 17.05 9.38
CA TYR A 282 10.11 16.69 10.76
C TYR A 282 11.38 16.55 11.59
N ARG A 283 11.30 16.67 12.92
CA ARG A 283 12.46 16.48 13.80
C ARG A 283 12.88 15.02 13.79
N MET A 284 14.14 14.75 13.46
CA MET A 284 14.65 13.38 13.33
C MET A 284 14.56 12.61 14.65
N ASP A 285 14.82 13.29 15.76
CA ASP A 285 14.77 12.73 17.12
C ASP A 285 13.35 12.62 17.68
N HIS A 286 12.33 13.05 16.93
CA HIS A 286 10.92 12.77 17.23
C HIS A 286 10.37 11.63 16.35
N TYR A 287 11.09 11.23 15.30
CA TYR A 287 10.65 10.21 14.36
C TYR A 287 10.90 8.82 14.96
N ALA A 288 9.86 8.21 15.53
CA ALA A 288 9.95 6.87 16.11
C ALA A 288 10.43 5.81 15.10
N TRP A 289 11.39 4.98 15.51
CA TRP A 289 11.82 3.84 14.71
C TRP A 289 10.75 2.74 14.63
N LYS A 290 10.66 2.11 13.45
CA LYS A 290 9.78 0.97 13.19
C LYS A 290 10.48 -0.05 12.30
N GLU A 291 10.11 -1.32 12.47
CA GLU A 291 10.49 -2.41 11.58
C GLU A 291 10.24 -2.03 10.10
N ASP A 292 11.14 -2.49 9.21
CA ASP A 292 11.09 -2.26 7.76
C ASP A 292 11.07 -0.80 7.31
N THR A 293 11.52 0.12 8.17
CA THR A 293 11.69 1.51 7.80
C THR A 293 12.91 1.70 6.89
N ASN A 294 12.73 2.42 5.80
CA ASN A 294 13.84 2.90 4.98
C ASN A 294 14.37 4.19 5.59
N PHE A 295 15.69 4.26 5.83
CA PHE A 295 16.35 5.43 6.38
C PHE A 295 17.58 5.78 5.56
N LYS A 296 17.57 6.98 4.98
CA LYS A 296 18.68 7.57 4.24
C LYS A 296 19.06 8.94 4.80
N LEU A 297 20.35 9.20 4.98
CA LEU A 297 20.93 10.53 5.16
C LEU A 297 21.47 11.08 3.83
N TYR A 298 21.29 12.38 3.60
CA TYR A 298 21.76 13.11 2.42
C TYR A 298 22.12 14.56 2.77
N LYS A 299 22.85 15.23 1.87
CA LYS A 299 23.20 16.65 2.00
C LYS A 299 22.06 17.56 1.56
N GLU A 300 21.86 18.63 2.32
CA GLU A 300 20.98 19.75 1.96
C GLU A 300 21.73 21.07 1.90
N ASN A 301 21.05 22.12 1.41
CA ASN A 301 21.60 23.47 1.39
C ASN A 301 21.25 24.24 2.68
N ASP A 302 22.03 25.28 2.98
CA ASP A 302 21.86 26.09 4.20
C ASP A 302 20.46 26.75 4.27
N GLU A 303 19.95 27.24 3.13
CA GLU A 303 18.61 27.85 3.06
C GLU A 303 17.50 26.87 3.53
N PHE A 304 17.62 25.58 3.21
CA PHE A 304 16.68 24.58 3.68
C PHE A 304 16.75 24.41 5.20
N PHE A 305 17.94 24.38 5.78
CA PHE A 305 18.13 24.31 7.23
C PHE A 305 17.61 25.55 7.93
N ASP A 306 17.93 26.75 7.44
CA ASP A 306 17.46 28.01 7.98
C ASP A 306 15.93 28.04 8.06
N ASN A 307 15.26 27.60 7.00
CA ASN A 307 13.80 27.52 6.95
C ASN A 307 13.24 26.54 7.98
N ILE A 308 13.75 25.30 8.05
CA ILE A 308 13.25 24.28 8.98
C ILE A 308 13.51 24.67 10.43
N TYR A 309 14.71 25.15 10.73
CA TYR A 309 15.08 25.56 12.08
C TYR A 309 14.28 26.77 12.55
N SER A 310 14.04 27.75 11.68
CA SER A 310 13.12 28.85 11.99
C SER A 310 11.73 28.35 12.35
N ILE A 311 11.20 27.36 11.61
CA ILE A 311 9.91 26.75 11.93
C ILE A 311 9.95 26.08 13.30
N PHE A 312 11.01 25.31 13.60
CA PHE A 312 11.13 24.64 14.88
C PHE A 312 11.18 25.61 16.06
N HIS A 313 11.90 26.72 15.92
CA HIS A 313 11.91 27.80 16.90
C HIS A 313 10.52 28.42 17.10
N GLU A 314 9.75 28.64 16.03
CA GLU A 314 8.40 29.19 16.11
C GLU A 314 7.44 28.25 16.84
N GLU A 315 7.53 26.94 16.60
CA GLU A 315 6.70 25.95 17.30
C GLU A 315 7.00 25.92 18.81
N VAL A 316 8.27 25.89 19.20
CA VAL A 316 8.68 25.91 20.61
C VAL A 316 8.29 27.23 21.28
N SER A 317 8.56 28.36 20.62
CA SER A 317 8.18 29.69 21.11
C SER A 317 6.67 29.80 21.31
N ARG A 318 5.87 29.28 20.38
CA ARG A 318 4.41 29.27 20.50
C ARG A 318 3.92 28.39 21.64
N LYS A 319 4.50 27.21 21.84
CA LYS A 319 4.19 26.36 23.00
C LYS A 319 4.52 27.06 24.31
N ALA A 320 5.69 27.71 24.40
CA ALA A 320 6.11 28.47 25.57
C ALA A 320 5.17 29.65 25.86
N ASN A 321 4.80 30.43 24.84
CA ASN A 321 3.86 31.55 24.95
C ASN A 321 2.46 31.12 25.40
N ASN A 322 2.09 29.87 25.13
CA ASN A 322 0.84 29.25 25.59
C ASN A 322 0.97 28.54 26.94
N GLY A 323 2.01 28.85 27.73
CA GLY A 323 2.22 28.24 29.05
C GLY A 323 2.49 26.73 28.99
N GLY A 324 3.05 26.24 27.89
CA GLY A 324 3.31 24.81 27.65
C GLY A 324 2.17 24.09 26.94
N ALA A 325 1.00 24.70 26.79
CA ALA A 325 -0.13 24.10 26.08
C ALA A 325 0.10 24.06 24.56
N VAL A 326 -0.34 22.97 23.94
CA VAL A 326 -0.31 22.80 22.48
C VAL A 326 -1.61 23.35 21.92
N ILE A 327 -1.53 24.56 21.33
CA ILE A 327 -2.64 25.21 20.65
C ILE A 327 -2.27 25.32 19.18
N ILE A 328 -3.01 24.63 18.32
CA ILE A 328 -2.83 24.68 16.87
C ILE A 328 -3.69 25.82 16.32
N PRO A 329 -3.08 26.87 15.73
CA PRO A 329 -3.82 28.02 15.21
C PRO A 329 -4.91 27.65 14.21
N THR A 330 -4.63 26.71 13.29
CA THR A 330 -5.57 26.30 12.25
C THR A 330 -5.64 24.77 12.12
N VAL A 331 -6.83 24.20 12.31
CA VAL A 331 -7.08 22.77 12.08
C VAL A 331 -8.13 22.63 10.98
N ILE A 332 -7.76 22.00 9.86
CA ILE A 332 -8.63 21.81 8.71
C ILE A 332 -9.00 20.33 8.59
N ILE A 333 -10.30 20.06 8.41
CA ILE A 333 -10.80 18.73 8.06
C ILE A 333 -11.48 18.81 6.71
N ARG A 334 -10.91 18.13 5.71
CA ARG A 334 -11.48 18.02 4.35
C ARG A 334 -12.02 16.62 4.12
N GLY A 335 -13.27 16.40 4.49
CA GLY A 335 -13.99 15.17 4.21
C GLY A 335 -14.44 15.04 2.76
N ASN A 336 -14.98 13.87 2.46
CA ASN A 336 -15.68 13.59 1.21
C ASN A 336 -17.03 14.33 1.15
N THR A 337 -17.71 14.49 2.28
CA THR A 337 -19.04 15.12 2.35
C THR A 337 -19.05 16.48 3.03
N PHE A 338 -17.96 16.87 3.70
CA PHE A 338 -17.88 18.13 4.42
C PHE A 338 -16.47 18.74 4.39
N ASN A 339 -16.37 20.05 4.60
CA ASN A 339 -15.12 20.74 4.87
C ASN A 339 -15.34 21.68 6.05
N VAL A 340 -14.48 21.61 7.06
CA VAL A 340 -14.56 22.45 8.25
C VAL A 340 -13.17 22.92 8.66
N GLU A 341 -13.11 24.11 9.24
CA GLU A 341 -11.91 24.71 9.79
C GLU A 341 -12.19 25.12 11.23
N PHE A 342 -11.26 24.79 12.13
CA PHE A 342 -11.27 25.17 13.53
C PHE A 342 -10.05 26.05 13.81
N THR A 343 -10.23 27.04 14.67
CA THR A 343 -9.16 27.98 15.04
C THR A 343 -8.77 27.82 16.50
N ASN A 344 -7.47 27.93 16.79
CA ASN A 344 -6.92 27.86 18.14
C ASN A 344 -7.35 26.61 18.91
N VAL A 345 -7.19 25.46 18.27
CA VAL A 345 -7.57 24.18 18.86
C VAL A 345 -6.59 23.81 19.96
N LEU A 346 -7.07 23.75 21.19
CA LEU A 346 -6.33 23.16 22.31
C LEU A 346 -6.26 21.65 22.10
N VAL A 347 -5.04 21.11 22.08
CA VAL A 347 -4.78 19.68 21.95
C VAL A 347 -4.31 19.14 23.30
N THR A 348 -4.95 18.07 23.76
CA THR A 348 -4.62 17.38 25.01
C THR A 348 -4.05 15.99 24.71
N PRO A 349 -3.16 15.45 25.54
CA PRO A 349 -2.61 14.12 25.33
C PRO A 349 -3.65 13.04 25.67
N HIS A 350 -3.86 12.07 24.78
CA HIS A 350 -4.72 10.92 25.03
C HIS A 350 -3.95 9.65 25.40
N ASN A 351 -2.63 9.66 25.25
CA ASN A 351 -1.72 8.55 25.64
C ASN A 351 -2.08 7.20 25.00
N ILE A 352 -2.63 7.19 23.78
CA ILE A 352 -3.04 5.94 23.12
C ILE A 352 -1.85 5.04 22.74
N ARG A 353 -0.63 5.61 22.78
CA ARG A 353 0.66 4.95 22.51
C ARG A 353 1.61 4.98 23.71
N ASN A 354 1.09 4.73 24.90
CA ASN A 354 1.90 4.61 26.11
C ASN A 354 2.84 3.39 26.10
N ASP A 355 2.74 2.53 25.08
CA ASP A 355 3.70 1.48 24.75
C ASP A 355 4.96 2.03 24.10
N THR A 356 4.90 3.19 23.43
CA THR A 356 6.02 3.79 22.68
C THR A 356 6.50 5.10 23.30
N PHE A 357 5.56 5.93 23.75
CA PHE A 357 5.84 7.28 24.24
C PHE A 357 5.58 7.42 25.73
N GLN A 358 6.32 8.34 26.35
CA GLN A 358 6.09 8.77 27.73
C GLN A 358 4.67 9.35 27.89
N LEU A 359 4.14 9.27 29.11
CA LEU A 359 2.84 9.89 29.42
C LEU A 359 2.89 11.41 29.21
N GLY A 360 1.86 11.94 28.56
CA GLY A 360 1.73 13.36 28.25
C GLY A 360 2.28 13.77 26.89
N ILE A 361 2.91 12.86 26.14
CA ILE A 361 3.32 13.14 24.76
C ILE A 361 2.09 13.27 23.88
N ILE A 362 1.96 14.45 23.25
CA ILE A 362 0.91 14.76 22.29
C ILE A 362 1.39 14.36 20.90
N THR A 363 0.56 13.59 20.22
CA THR A 363 0.76 13.09 18.87
C THR A 363 -0.24 13.72 17.90
N ALA A 364 -0.02 13.54 16.60
CA ALA A 364 -0.87 14.12 15.57
C ALA A 364 -2.32 13.57 15.59
N VAL A 365 -2.56 12.36 16.13
CA VAL A 365 -3.93 11.82 16.26
C VAL A 365 -4.72 12.50 17.37
N ASP A 366 -4.02 12.99 18.41
CA ASP A 366 -4.64 13.67 19.55
C ASP A 366 -5.35 14.96 19.12
N VAL A 367 -5.01 15.54 17.97
CA VAL A 367 -5.73 16.67 17.38
C VAL A 367 -7.19 16.30 17.07
N ILE A 368 -7.41 15.15 16.43
CA ILE A 368 -8.75 14.66 16.10
C ILE A 368 -9.49 14.24 17.36
N MET A 369 -8.80 13.56 18.29
CA MET A 369 -9.40 13.15 19.56
C MET A 369 -9.82 14.35 20.42
N SER A 370 -8.98 15.39 20.50
CA SER A 370 -9.28 16.63 21.23
C SER A 370 -10.49 17.36 20.64
N LEU A 371 -10.62 17.41 19.31
CA LEU A 371 -11.82 17.95 18.67
C LEU A 371 -13.08 17.11 19.00
N GLY A 372 -12.92 15.79 19.10
CA GLY A 372 -13.98 14.89 19.54
C GLY A 372 -14.42 15.13 20.98
N ASP A 373 -13.47 15.26 21.91
CA ASP A 373 -13.75 15.57 23.33
C ASP A 373 -14.43 16.93 23.52
N GLN A 374 -14.12 17.89 22.64
CA GLN A 374 -14.78 19.20 22.59
C GLN A 374 -16.19 19.15 21.98
N GLY A 375 -16.64 18.00 21.47
CA GLY A 375 -17.94 17.81 20.84
C GLY A 375 -18.03 18.44 19.43
N ASN A 376 -16.90 18.79 18.82
CA ASN A 376 -16.86 19.46 17.51
C ASN A 376 -17.03 18.47 16.34
N ILE A 377 -16.63 17.22 16.53
CA ILE A 377 -16.74 16.13 15.55
C ILE A 377 -17.04 14.82 16.28
N SER A 378 -17.56 13.82 15.56
CA SER A 378 -17.42 12.42 15.96
C SER A 378 -16.26 11.79 15.20
N TYR A 379 -15.56 10.83 15.81
CA TYR A 379 -14.45 10.13 15.15
C TYR A 379 -14.44 8.64 15.49
N PHE A 380 -13.79 7.86 14.63
CA PHE A 380 -13.60 6.43 14.84
C PHE A 380 -12.14 6.08 14.52
N LEU A 381 -11.43 5.53 15.52
CA LEU A 381 -10.09 4.99 15.33
C LEU A 381 -10.17 3.49 15.05
N LYS A 382 -9.27 2.99 14.21
CA LYS A 382 -9.12 1.56 13.97
C LYS A 382 -7.65 1.19 13.97
N TRP A 383 -7.33 0.09 14.64
CA TRP A 383 -6.01 -0.52 14.60
C TRP A 383 -5.79 -1.23 13.26
N TYR A 384 -4.62 -1.00 12.67
CA TYR A 384 -4.17 -1.67 11.47
C TYR A 384 -2.80 -2.32 11.72
N ASP A 385 -2.73 -3.64 11.60
CA ASP A 385 -1.46 -4.36 11.57
C ASP A 385 -0.68 -4.06 10.28
N SER A 386 -1.42 -3.91 9.16
CA SER A 386 -0.91 -3.58 7.83
C SER A 386 -1.89 -2.67 7.07
N ILE A 387 -1.40 -1.90 6.09
CA ILE A 387 -2.23 -1.04 5.22
C ILE A 387 -1.66 -1.00 3.80
N GLY A 388 -2.49 -1.31 2.79
CA GLY A 388 -2.03 -1.35 1.39
C GLY A 388 -0.89 -2.36 1.21
N ASP A 389 0.27 -1.88 0.76
CA ASP A 389 1.50 -2.65 0.59
C ASP A 389 2.46 -2.55 1.79
N ALA A 390 2.03 -1.88 2.87
CA ALA A 390 2.80 -1.77 4.12
C ALA A 390 2.52 -2.96 5.03
N ASP A 391 3.46 -3.89 5.12
CA ASP A 391 3.30 -5.12 5.92
C ASP A 391 3.30 -4.86 7.43
N VAL A 392 4.07 -3.87 7.88
CA VAL A 392 4.21 -3.52 9.30
C VAL A 392 3.80 -2.08 9.53
N VAL A 393 2.53 -1.90 9.90
CA VAL A 393 1.96 -0.62 10.31
C VAL A 393 1.80 -0.58 11.82
N ARG A 394 1.06 -1.51 12.42
CA ARG A 394 0.83 -1.58 13.89
C ARG A 394 0.52 -0.20 14.51
N SER A 395 -0.53 0.43 13.99
CA SER A 395 -0.92 1.79 14.38
C SER A 395 -2.43 1.97 14.42
N TYR A 396 -2.88 2.93 15.23
CA TYR A 396 -4.22 3.49 15.15
C TYR A 396 -4.31 4.52 14.02
N TRP A 397 -5.33 4.36 13.17
CA TRP A 397 -5.66 5.31 12.12
C TRP A 397 -7.03 5.92 12.37
N VAL A 398 -7.19 7.19 11.98
CA VAL A 398 -8.51 7.81 11.87
C VAL A 398 -9.26 7.16 10.72
N ASN A 399 -10.14 6.23 11.07
CA ASN A 399 -10.93 5.46 10.12
C ASN A 399 -12.25 6.15 9.79
N GLY A 400 -12.69 7.12 10.59
CA GLY A 400 -13.85 7.94 10.26
C GLY A 400 -13.88 9.26 11.01
N ILE A 401 -14.44 10.29 10.38
CA ILE A 401 -14.80 11.57 11.00
C ILE A 401 -16.21 11.91 10.54
N ASN A 402 -17.11 12.17 11.48
CA ASN A 402 -18.56 12.33 11.22
C ASN A 402 -19.08 11.12 10.41
N ASP A 403 -19.79 11.38 9.31
CA ASP A 403 -20.35 10.33 8.43
C ASP A 403 -19.35 9.80 7.38
N ASP A 404 -18.15 10.37 7.30
CA ASP A 404 -17.13 9.97 6.32
C ASP A 404 -16.22 8.88 6.90
N ILE A 405 -16.59 7.63 6.62
CA ILE A 405 -15.91 6.40 7.08
C ILE A 405 -15.10 5.78 5.94
N ALA A 406 -13.81 5.55 6.19
CA ALA A 406 -12.85 4.94 5.27
C ALA A 406 -13.38 3.62 4.68
N HIS A 407 -13.17 3.43 3.38
CA HIS A 407 -13.64 2.26 2.64
C HIS A 407 -12.81 2.04 1.37
N GLY A 408 -12.55 0.79 1.02
CA GLY A 408 -11.78 0.45 -0.18
C GLY A 408 -10.38 1.07 -0.14
N THR A 409 -10.04 1.84 -1.17
CA THR A 409 -8.77 2.61 -1.27
C THR A 409 -8.94 4.07 -0.82
N CYS A 410 -10.08 4.40 -0.24
CA CYS A 410 -10.39 5.73 0.25
C CYS A 410 -10.29 5.81 1.78
N GLY A 411 -9.65 6.85 2.27
CA GLY A 411 -9.52 7.07 3.71
C GLY A 411 -8.94 8.43 4.05
N TRP A 412 -8.72 8.63 5.34
CA TRP A 412 -8.15 9.84 5.89
C TRP A 412 -6.63 9.75 5.88
N VAL A 413 -6.01 10.80 5.37
CA VAL A 413 -4.59 11.08 5.57
C VAL A 413 -4.45 12.45 6.19
N TYR A 414 -3.22 12.81 6.56
CA TYR A 414 -2.98 14.06 7.24
C TYR A 414 -1.64 14.68 6.90
N GLU A 415 -1.51 15.93 7.31
CA GLU A 415 -0.27 16.65 7.37
C GLU A 415 -0.32 17.64 8.55
N SER A 416 0.86 18.02 9.02
CA SER A 416 1.02 18.93 10.15
C SER A 416 2.36 19.62 10.05
N GLY A 417 2.46 20.90 10.39
CA GLY A 417 3.72 21.64 10.37
C GLY A 417 3.53 23.11 10.03
N ALA A 418 4.42 23.65 9.19
CA ALA A 418 4.39 25.03 8.69
C ALA A 418 3.89 25.15 7.25
N TRP A 419 3.16 26.22 6.92
CA TRP A 419 2.58 26.43 5.60
C TRP A 419 3.59 26.35 4.44
N LEU A 420 4.86 26.70 4.70
CA LEU A 420 5.96 26.61 3.73
C LEU A 420 6.11 25.21 3.12
N TYR A 421 5.78 24.15 3.88
CA TYR A 421 5.95 22.76 3.49
C TYR A 421 4.62 22.00 3.35
N GLN A 422 3.53 22.72 3.03
CA GLN A 422 2.22 22.11 2.85
C GLN A 422 2.21 21.04 1.75
N ARG A 423 1.38 20.01 1.94
CA ARG A 423 1.22 18.84 1.10
C ARG A 423 2.52 18.05 0.99
N PHE A 424 2.82 17.56 -0.21
CA PHE A 424 3.98 16.77 -0.55
C PHE A 424 5.30 17.56 -0.57
N ALA A 425 5.31 18.80 -0.09
CA ALA A 425 6.54 19.60 0.06
C ALA A 425 7.36 19.22 1.30
N GLY A 426 6.75 18.54 2.28
CA GLY A 426 7.49 17.91 3.39
C GLY A 426 6.69 17.66 4.67
N ASN A 427 5.50 18.25 4.84
CA ASN A 427 4.67 18.02 6.04
C ASN A 427 3.78 16.77 5.94
N HIS A 428 3.39 16.40 4.72
CA HIS A 428 2.75 15.11 4.46
C HIS A 428 3.83 14.05 4.37
N ILE A 429 3.98 13.27 5.45
CA ILE A 429 5.02 12.25 5.59
C ILE A 429 4.41 10.90 5.96
N HIS A 430 5.07 9.81 5.56
CA HIS A 430 4.73 8.44 5.95
C HIS A 430 5.08 8.16 7.41
N ILE A 431 4.32 8.78 8.33
CA ILE A 431 4.25 8.43 9.75
C ILE A 431 2.78 8.36 10.12
N PRO A 432 2.28 7.25 10.71
CA PRO A 432 0.93 7.21 11.26
C PRO A 432 0.68 8.33 12.28
N GLN A 433 -0.55 8.85 12.33
CA GLN A 433 -0.89 9.99 13.20
C GLN A 433 -0.59 9.74 14.68
N ASP A 434 -0.75 8.50 15.13
CA ASP A 434 -0.49 8.07 16.50
C ASP A 434 1.01 7.93 16.83
N PHE A 435 1.89 8.00 15.83
CA PHE A 435 3.35 7.91 15.96
C PHE A 435 4.09 9.21 15.69
N ARG A 436 3.36 10.32 15.49
CA ARG A 436 3.98 11.62 15.19
C ARG A 436 3.81 12.57 16.37
N PRO A 437 4.73 12.59 17.34
CA PRO A 437 4.80 13.64 18.35
C PRO A 437 4.73 15.04 17.74
N ILE A 438 3.94 15.93 18.31
CA ILE A 438 3.83 17.33 17.86
C ILE A 438 4.21 18.28 18.98
N ASN A 439 4.90 19.37 18.63
CA ASN A 439 5.24 20.44 19.57
C ASN A 439 4.12 21.47 19.63
N SER A 440 3.99 22.26 18.57
CA SER A 440 2.90 23.21 18.37
C SER A 440 2.99 23.63 16.91
N PRO A 441 2.47 22.86 15.95
CA PRO A 441 2.53 23.20 14.52
C PRO A 441 1.58 24.37 14.21
N VAL A 442 1.86 25.19 13.18
CA VAL A 442 0.98 26.35 12.86
C VAL A 442 -0.34 25.89 12.25
N TYR A 443 -0.34 24.72 11.60
CA TYR A 443 -1.55 24.08 11.13
C TYR A 443 -1.50 22.56 11.23
N TYR A 444 -2.69 21.98 11.21
CA TYR A 444 -2.94 20.57 11.00
C TYR A 444 -4.03 20.42 9.95
N GLU A 445 -3.85 19.52 9.01
CA GLU A 445 -4.87 19.21 8.01
C GLU A 445 -5.07 17.70 7.96
N THR A 446 -6.30 17.25 8.16
CA THR A 446 -6.72 15.87 7.84
C THR A 446 -7.65 15.93 6.65
N PHE A 447 -7.37 15.15 5.62
CA PHE A 447 -8.09 15.21 4.36
C PHE A 447 -8.34 13.83 3.77
N TRP A 448 -9.45 13.73 3.05
CA TRP A 448 -9.92 12.52 2.42
C TRP A 448 -9.24 12.32 1.06
N ILE A 449 -8.64 11.15 0.85
CA ILE A 449 -8.10 10.74 -0.45
C ILE A 449 -8.61 9.37 -0.87
N CYS A 450 -8.61 9.11 -2.18
CA CYS A 450 -8.84 7.79 -2.77
C CYS A 450 -7.69 7.47 -3.71
N LEU A 451 -6.98 6.35 -3.46
CA LEU A 451 -5.86 5.88 -4.27
C LEU A 451 -6.31 5.09 -5.51
#